data_AF-A0A919YVV6-F1
#
_entry.id   AF-A0A919YVV6-F1
#
_cell.length_a   1.000
_cell.length_b   1.000
_cell.length_c   1.000
_cell.angle_alpha   90.00
_cell.angle_beta   90.00
_cell.angle_gamma   90.00
#
_symmetry.space_group_name_H-M   'P 1'
#
loop_
_entity.id
_entity.type
_entity.pdbx_description
1 polymer ?
#
loop_
_entity_poly.entity_id
_entity_poly.type
_entity_poly.pdbx_seq_one_letter_code
_entity_poly.pdbx_strand_id
1 'polypeptide(L)'
;MTNKTNKNTKLTLAALLQKKAAKETQEVKSKEVYVQSLEAEIVLQSVKRNILYKISDTNGDSTAEKMYANSLAVYHGVPLFQHPDFIGDGDPVDAVNEVLEPWEISELAVEIMELSGFAKPDLTEDVKN
;
A
#
# COMPACT_ATOMS: atom_id res chain seq x y z
N MET A 1 7.01 39.93 -14.75
CA MET A 1 7.11 39.02 -15.91
C MET A 1 6.46 37.71 -15.53
N THR A 2 5.22 37.49 -15.97
CA THR A 2 4.40 36.31 -15.64
C THR A 2 4.82 35.14 -16.52
N ASN A 3 5.44 34.12 -15.91
CA ASN A 3 5.84 32.91 -16.62
C ASN A 3 4.61 32.01 -16.78
N LYS A 4 3.98 32.09 -17.95
CA LYS A 4 2.79 31.33 -18.33
C LYS A 4 3.24 29.90 -18.65
N THR A 5 3.20 28.98 -17.68
CA THR A 5 3.45 27.56 -17.95
C THR A 5 2.38 27.04 -18.90
N ASN A 6 2.76 26.77 -20.14
CA ASN A 6 1.91 26.16 -21.16
C ASN A 6 1.42 24.79 -20.66
N LYS A 7 0.17 24.73 -20.18
CA LYS A 7 -0.52 23.53 -19.69
C LYS A 7 -0.83 22.48 -20.80
N ASN A 8 -0.26 22.60 -22.00
CA ASN A 8 -0.60 21.77 -23.17
C ASN A 8 0.61 21.29 -23.98
N THR A 9 1.78 21.10 -23.35
CA THR A 9 2.89 20.43 -24.03
C THR A 9 2.59 18.93 -24.11
N LYS A 10 2.27 18.41 -25.30
CA LYS A 10 2.23 16.97 -25.55
C LYS A 10 3.62 16.40 -25.22
N LEU A 11 3.75 15.76 -24.07
CA LEU A 11 4.99 15.09 -23.68
C LEU A 11 5.21 13.91 -24.63
N THR A 12 6.45 13.74 -25.08
CA THR A 12 6.84 12.53 -25.81
C THR A 12 6.77 11.32 -24.88
N LEU A 13 6.59 10.12 -25.45
CA LEU A 13 6.61 8.87 -24.66
C LEU A 13 7.87 8.76 -23.80
N ALA A 14 9.03 9.17 -24.33
CA ALA A 14 10.28 9.21 -23.58
C ALA A 14 10.22 10.14 -22.36
N ALA A 15 9.63 11.33 -22.50
CA ALA A 15 9.47 12.27 -21.39
C ALA A 15 8.45 11.78 -20.34
N LEU A 16 7.41 11.05 -20.77
CA LEU A 16 6.47 10.39 -19.86
C LEU A 16 7.14 9.25 -19.08
N LEU A 17 7.95 8.43 -19.75
CA LEU A 17 8.70 7.34 -19.12
C LEU A 17 9.71 7.86 -18.11
N GLN A 18 10.44 8.93 -18.41
CA GLN A 18 11.37 9.57 -17.46
C GLN A 18 10.63 10.14 -16.25
N LYS A 19 9.50 10.83 -16.45
CA LYS A 19 8.68 11.32 -15.32
C LYS A 19 8.11 10.19 -14.47
N LYS A 20 7.69 9.09 -15.10
CA LYS A 20 7.20 7.90 -14.40
C LYS A 20 8.31 7.22 -13.61
N ALA A 21 9.47 7.01 -14.22
CA ALA A 21 10.63 6.42 -13.55
C ALA A 21 11.09 7.28 -12.35
N ALA A 22 11.13 8.61 -12.51
CA ALA A 22 11.46 9.53 -11.42
C ALA A 22 10.47 9.43 -10.25
N LYS A 23 9.17 9.30 -10.54
CA LYS A 23 8.12 9.10 -9.53
C LYS A 23 8.19 7.73 -8.86
N GLU A 24 8.50 6.67 -9.62
CA GLU A 24 8.64 5.31 -9.09
C GLU A 24 9.90 5.16 -8.22
N THR A 25 10.93 5.99 -8.43
CA THR A 25 12.11 6.05 -7.56
C THR A 25 11.91 6.90 -6.31
N GLN A 26 10.85 7.73 -6.22
CA GLN A 26 10.87 8.86 -5.28
C GLN A 26 10.26 8.66 -3.90
N GLU A 27 9.32 7.75 -3.63
CA GLU A 27 8.84 7.59 -2.25
C GLU A 27 8.03 6.29 -2.10
N VAL A 28 8.43 5.43 -1.17
CA VAL A 28 7.50 4.45 -0.59
C VAL A 28 6.46 5.28 0.15
N LYS A 29 5.24 5.31 -0.37
CA LYS A 29 4.15 6.04 0.31
C LYS A 29 3.94 5.40 1.66
N SER A 30 3.87 6.22 2.70
CA SER A 30 3.69 5.75 4.07
C SER A 30 2.72 6.63 4.85
N LYS A 31 2.14 6.06 5.90
CA LYS A 31 1.18 6.70 6.81
C LYS A 31 1.28 6.05 8.19
N GLU A 32 1.19 6.84 9.24
CA GLU A 32 1.08 6.34 10.62
C GLU A 32 -0.40 6.07 10.96
N VAL A 33 -0.67 4.93 11.59
CA VAL A 33 -2.01 4.51 12.00
C VAL A 33 -1.95 3.95 13.42
N TYR A 34 -2.87 4.38 14.28
CA TYR A 34 -3.03 3.83 15.62
C TYR A 34 -3.76 2.50 15.56
N VAL A 35 -3.20 1.47 16.19
CA VAL A 35 -3.77 0.12 16.29
C VAL A 35 -4.19 -0.15 17.73
N GLN A 36 -5.45 -0.54 17.92
CA GLN A 36 -6.05 -0.60 19.24
C GLN A 36 -5.51 -1.76 20.08
N SER A 37 -5.36 -2.94 19.49
CA SER A 37 -4.82 -4.13 20.17
C SER A 37 -3.38 -3.93 20.66
N LEU A 38 -2.61 -3.06 19.98
CA LEU A 38 -1.22 -2.75 20.31
C LEU A 38 -1.04 -1.52 21.20
N GLU A 39 -2.11 -0.74 21.39
CA GLU A 39 -2.06 0.58 22.04
C GLU A 39 -0.92 1.48 21.50
N ALA A 40 -0.65 1.38 20.18
CA ALA A 40 0.52 1.97 19.55
C ALA A 40 0.25 2.44 18.11
N GLU A 41 1.07 3.39 17.65
CA GLU A 41 1.11 3.82 16.25
C GLU A 41 2.08 2.94 15.45
N ILE A 42 1.65 2.47 14.29
CA ILE A 42 2.47 1.72 13.34
C ILE A 42 2.57 2.45 12.01
N VAL A 43 3.66 2.18 11.28
CA VAL A 43 3.87 2.73 9.94
C VAL A 43 3.37 1.75 8.89
N LEU A 44 2.39 2.20 8.09
CA LEU A 44 1.95 1.52 6.88
C LEU A 44 2.78 2.02 5.69
N GLN A 45 3.05 1.13 4.75
CA GLN A 45 3.81 1.39 3.54
C GLN A 45 3.14 0.80 2.31
N SER A 46 3.29 1.46 1.17
CA SER A 46 2.89 0.90 -0.12
C SER A 46 3.69 -0.38 -0.42
N VAL A 47 2.99 -1.42 -0.88
CA VAL A 47 3.61 -2.68 -1.27
C VAL A 47 4.04 -2.68 -2.74
N LYS A 48 5.04 -3.50 -3.06
CA LYS A 48 5.54 -3.64 -4.43
C LYS A 48 4.48 -4.30 -5.32
N ARG A 49 4.45 -3.91 -6.59
CA ARG A 49 3.49 -4.40 -7.59
C ARG A 49 3.43 -5.93 -7.72
N ASN A 50 4.57 -6.61 -7.64
CA ASN A 50 4.61 -8.07 -7.70
C ASN A 50 3.94 -8.74 -6.49
N ILE A 51 3.97 -8.09 -5.32
CA ILE A 51 3.28 -8.55 -4.11
C ILE A 51 1.78 -8.29 -4.23
N LEU A 52 1.39 -7.13 -4.78
CA LEU A 52 -0.03 -6.82 -5.05
C LEU A 52 -0.71 -7.87 -5.94
N TYR A 53 -0.02 -8.34 -6.98
CA TYR A 53 -0.55 -9.40 -7.84
C TYR A 53 -0.78 -10.69 -7.05
N LYS A 54 0.18 -11.09 -6.20
CA LYS A 54 0.01 -12.26 -5.33
C LYS A 54 -1.18 -12.11 -4.37
N ILE A 55 -1.31 -10.95 -3.73
CA ILE A 55 -2.45 -10.65 -2.84
C ILE A 55 -3.77 -10.75 -3.61
N SER A 56 -3.82 -10.16 -4.80
CA SER A 56 -5.02 -10.16 -5.64
C SER A 56 -5.39 -11.56 -6.15
N ASP A 57 -4.41 -12.36 -6.56
CA ASP A 57 -4.60 -13.73 -7.02
C ASP A 57 -5.05 -14.67 -5.88
N THR A 58 -4.67 -14.34 -4.64
CA THR A 58 -5.07 -15.10 -3.45
C THR A 58 -6.43 -14.65 -2.89
N ASN A 59 -6.93 -13.50 -3.35
CA ASN A 59 -8.22 -12.96 -2.92
C ASN A 59 -9.36 -13.70 -3.64
N GLY A 60 -9.69 -14.89 -3.12
CA GLY A 60 -10.76 -15.76 -3.62
C GLY A 60 -12.15 -15.39 -3.11
N ASP A 61 -13.13 -16.25 -3.38
CA ASP A 61 -14.53 -16.00 -3.02
C ASP A 61 -14.80 -16.27 -1.53
N SER A 62 -14.02 -17.15 -0.90
CA SER A 62 -14.23 -17.53 0.49
C SER A 62 -13.72 -16.48 1.48
N THR A 63 -14.31 -16.45 2.69
CA THR A 63 -13.85 -15.59 3.77
C THR A 63 -12.41 -15.90 4.19
N ALA A 64 -12.03 -17.18 4.18
CA ALA A 64 -10.68 -17.61 4.56
C ALA A 64 -9.62 -17.05 3.59
N GLU A 65 -9.87 -17.14 2.27
CA GLU A 65 -8.98 -16.60 1.25
C GLU A 65 -8.86 -15.07 1.35
N LYS A 66 -9.97 -14.37 1.60
CA LYS A 66 -9.99 -12.92 1.84
C LYS A 66 -9.15 -12.51 3.04
N MET A 67 -9.30 -13.21 4.16
CA MET A 67 -8.52 -12.92 5.37
C MET A 67 -7.04 -13.24 5.18
N TYR A 68 -6.71 -14.30 4.46
CA TYR A 68 -5.34 -14.62 4.10
C TYR A 68 -4.72 -13.52 3.21
N ALA A 69 -5.46 -13.06 2.18
CA ALA A 69 -5.01 -11.97 1.32
C ALA A 69 -4.80 -10.65 2.10
N ASN A 70 -5.70 -10.32 3.03
CA ASN A 70 -5.56 -9.15 3.90
C ASN A 70 -4.33 -9.28 4.81
N SER A 71 -4.11 -10.45 5.39
CA SER A 71 -2.94 -10.72 6.25
C SER A 71 -1.62 -10.59 5.48
N LEU A 72 -1.57 -11.08 4.23
CA LEU A 72 -0.43 -10.86 3.34
C LEU A 72 -0.20 -9.38 3.02
N ALA A 73 -1.27 -8.61 2.81
CA ALA A 73 -1.16 -7.17 2.61
C ALA A 73 -0.54 -6.49 3.83
N VAL A 74 -1.01 -6.83 5.04
CA VAL A 74 -0.48 -6.31 6.31
C VAL A 74 0.97 -6.70 6.53
N TYR A 75 1.32 -7.98 6.37
CA TYR A 75 2.70 -8.45 6.51
C TYR A 75 3.66 -7.67 5.61
N HIS A 76 3.27 -7.44 4.35
CA HIS A 76 4.12 -6.73 3.41
C HIS A 76 4.08 -5.20 3.53
N GLY A 77 2.98 -4.64 4.05
CA GLY A 77 2.78 -3.20 4.19
C GLY A 77 3.19 -2.64 5.55
N VAL A 78 3.45 -3.47 6.56
CA VAL A 78 3.88 -3.02 7.89
C VAL A 78 5.28 -3.57 8.18
N PRO A 79 6.33 -2.72 8.20
CA PRO A 79 7.71 -3.16 8.43
C PRO A 79 7.93 -3.92 9.74
N LEU A 80 7.11 -3.65 10.77
CA LEU A 80 7.17 -4.32 12.07
C LEU A 80 7.06 -5.84 11.95
N PHE A 81 6.14 -6.34 11.13
CA PHE A 81 5.94 -7.79 10.94
C PHE A 81 7.06 -8.46 10.14
N GLN A 82 7.94 -7.67 9.50
CA GLN A 82 9.12 -8.17 8.79
C GLN A 82 10.38 -8.10 9.65
N HIS A 83 10.26 -7.69 10.92
CA HIS A 83 11.40 -7.66 11.82
C HIS A 83 11.78 -9.08 12.25
N PRO A 84 13.08 -9.44 12.36
CA PRO A 84 13.51 -10.78 12.76
C PRO A 84 12.93 -11.26 14.10
N ASP A 85 12.57 -10.34 14.99
CA ASP A 85 11.95 -10.67 16.28
C ASP A 85 10.48 -11.12 16.15
N PHE A 86 9.84 -10.79 15.02
CA PHE A 86 8.47 -11.20 14.68
C PHE A 86 8.43 -12.31 13.62
N ILE A 87 9.46 -12.39 12.76
CA ILE A 87 9.62 -13.49 11.81
C ILE A 87 10.15 -14.72 12.58
N GLY A 88 9.25 -15.55 13.09
CA GLY A 88 9.57 -16.95 13.35
C GLY A 88 9.75 -17.73 12.04
N ASP A 89 10.11 -19.02 12.11
CA ASP A 89 10.17 -19.93 10.95
C ASP A 89 8.77 -20.27 10.35
N GLY A 90 7.74 -19.48 10.69
CA GLY A 90 6.33 -19.71 10.38
C GLY A 90 5.82 -19.00 9.13
N ASP A 91 4.53 -19.16 8.83
CA ASP A 91 3.86 -18.47 7.74
C ASP A 91 3.74 -16.97 8.07
N PRO A 92 4.10 -16.05 7.16
CA PRO A 92 3.85 -14.61 7.28
C PRO A 92 2.45 -14.22 7.76
N VAL A 93 1.43 -15.02 7.43
CA VAL A 93 0.05 -14.79 7.85
C VAL A 93 -0.17 -15.09 9.33
N ASP A 94 0.52 -16.10 9.88
CA ASP A 94 0.40 -16.47 11.29
C ASP A 94 0.91 -15.33 12.18
N ALA A 95 2.04 -14.71 11.82
CA ALA A 95 2.60 -13.58 12.57
C ALA A 95 1.64 -12.38 12.67
N VAL A 96 0.82 -12.16 11.64
CA VAL A 96 -0.19 -11.09 11.64
C VAL A 96 -1.40 -11.50 12.50
N ASN A 97 -1.87 -12.73 12.34
CA ASN A 97 -3.05 -13.24 13.04
C ASN A 97 -2.84 -13.44 14.55
N GLU A 98 -1.59 -13.63 15.00
CA GLU A 98 -1.25 -13.71 16.43
C GLU A 98 -1.27 -12.35 17.13
N VAL A 99 -1.08 -11.28 16.38
CA VAL A 99 -0.83 -9.93 16.91
C VAL A 99 -2.03 -9.01 16.74
N LEU A 100 -2.81 -9.19 15.67
CA LEU A 100 -3.91 -8.30 15.31
C LEU A 100 -5.26 -9.00 15.30
N GLU A 101 -6.30 -8.22 15.58
CA GLU A 101 -7.68 -8.69 15.47
C GLU A 101 -8.14 -8.73 14.00
N PRO A 102 -9.10 -9.60 13.63
CA PRO A 102 -9.55 -9.73 12.22
C PRO A 102 -10.07 -8.44 11.58
N TRP A 103 -10.68 -7.55 12.39
CA TRP A 103 -11.16 -6.26 11.92
C TRP A 103 -10.00 -5.28 11.67
N GLU A 104 -8.97 -5.28 12.51
CA GLU A 104 -7.75 -4.48 12.33
C GLU A 104 -7.02 -4.91 11.06
N ILE A 105 -6.88 -6.23 10.86
CA ILE A 105 -6.27 -6.80 9.64
C ILE A 105 -7.01 -6.30 8.40
N SER A 106 -8.34 -6.26 8.44
CA SER A 106 -9.16 -5.81 7.32
C SER A 106 -9.00 -4.31 7.04
N GLU A 107 -9.03 -3.47 8.08
CA GLU A 107 -8.86 -2.01 7.94
C GLU A 107 -7.46 -1.64 7.44
N LEU A 108 -6.41 -2.24 8.02
CA LEU A 108 -5.03 -2.00 7.62
C LEU A 108 -4.78 -2.48 6.18
N ALA A 109 -5.34 -3.63 5.79
CA ALA A 109 -5.22 -4.12 4.42
C ALA A 109 -5.82 -3.15 3.40
N VAL A 110 -6.99 -2.55 3.70
CA VAL A 110 -7.60 -1.52 2.84
C VAL A 110 -6.64 -0.35 2.68
N GLU A 111 -6.18 0.25 3.78
CA GLU A 111 -5.26 1.39 3.77
C GLU A 111 -3.96 1.11 2.99
N ILE A 112 -3.38 -0.08 3.16
CA ILE A 112 -2.18 -0.50 2.43
C ILE A 112 -2.45 -0.61 0.92
N MET A 113 -3.60 -1.16 0.53
CA MET A 113 -4.00 -1.27 -0.88
C MET A 113 -4.25 0.11 -1.51
N GLU A 114 -4.81 1.06 -0.75
CA GLU A 114 -4.99 2.44 -1.17
C GLU A 114 -3.64 3.15 -1.38
N LEU A 115 -2.72 3.04 -0.41
CA LEU A 115 -1.35 3.55 -0.53
C LEU A 115 -0.66 2.98 -1.78
N SER A 116 -0.90 1.71 -2.06
CA SER A 116 -0.32 0.98 -3.19
C SER A 116 -0.98 1.28 -4.55
N GLY A 117 -2.04 2.11 -4.57
CA GLY A 117 -2.68 2.59 -5.79
C GLY A 117 -3.78 1.69 -6.36
N PHE A 118 -4.36 0.80 -5.56
CA PHE A 118 -5.53 0.01 -5.93
C PHE A 118 -6.87 0.73 -5.68
N ALA A 119 -6.85 1.82 -4.90
CA ALA A 119 -7.92 2.82 -4.96
C ALA A 119 -7.55 3.91 -5.96
N LYS A 120 -8.50 4.26 -6.82
CA LYS A 120 -8.38 5.40 -7.72
C LYS A 120 -8.30 6.65 -6.84
N PRO A 121 -7.24 7.48 -6.92
CA PRO A 121 -7.28 8.78 -6.26
C PRO A 121 -8.50 9.51 -6.83
N ASP A 122 -9.29 10.11 -5.93
CA ASP A 122 -10.44 10.91 -6.32
C ASP A 122 -9.97 11.92 -7.37
N LEU A 123 -10.47 11.82 -8.61
CA LEU A 123 -10.02 12.66 -9.73
C LEU A 123 -10.49 14.12 -9.61
N THR A 124 -10.93 14.53 -8.42
CA THR A 124 -11.63 15.79 -8.15
C THR A 124 -10.75 16.87 -7.55
N GLU A 125 -9.53 16.57 -7.10
CA GLU A 125 -8.61 17.60 -6.61
C GLU A 125 -7.51 17.94 -7.62
N ASP A 126 -7.43 19.24 -7.94
CA ASP A 126 -6.49 19.94 -8.84
C ASP A 126 -6.85 20.13 -10.32
N VAL A 127 -8.12 20.46 -10.59
CA VAL A 127 -8.43 21.53 -11.57
C VAL A 127 -8.78 22.81 -10.81
N LYS A 128 -7.81 23.38 -10.08
CA LYS A 128 -7.91 24.79 -9.68
C LYS A 128 -7.50 25.65 -10.88
N ASN A 129 -8.47 26.47 -11.31
CA ASN A 129 -8.45 27.41 -12.43
C ASN A 129 -7.12 28.19 -12.55
#